data_AF-A0A921HQF9-F1
#
_entry.id   AF-A0A921HQF9-F1
#
_cell.length_a   1.000
_cell.length_b   1.000
_cell.length_c   1.000
_cell.angle_alpha   90.00
_cell.angle_beta   90.00
_cell.angle_gamma   90.00
#
_symmetry.space_group_name_H-M   'P 1'
#
loop_
_entity.id
_entity.type
_entity.pdbx_description
1 polymer ?
#
loop_
_entity_poly.entity_id
_entity_poly.type
_entity_poly.pdbx_seq_one_letter_code
_entity_poly.pdbx_strand_id
1 'polypeptide(L)'
;MAGIGYGIWHDEDFQRKYMYPYPYRQFIEYYADRYQMDECLIAGVALAESKFEPTAQSVHGAQGIMQIMPETAAWIAYQIEDDDFSAAEMYEPEKNIKYGTWYLASLNEEFFGNKVLMLAAYNAGRGNVHEWMEKYGWDENFSDYKQIPFPETREYVQKVLKYERKYKKLYK
;
A
#
# COMPACT_ATOMS: atom_id res chain seq x y z
N MET A 1 20.34 30.28 -12.57
CA MET A 1 19.60 29.31 -13.43
C MET A 1 18.99 28.20 -12.57
N ALA A 2 18.09 28.54 -11.64
CA ALA A 2 17.42 27.57 -10.74
C ALA A 2 15.89 27.78 -10.66
N GLY A 3 15.32 28.64 -11.52
CA GLY A 3 13.91 29.04 -11.46
C GLY A 3 12.97 28.17 -12.29
N ILE A 4 13.43 27.61 -13.41
CA ILE A 4 12.55 26.89 -14.36
C ILE A 4 12.15 25.51 -13.81
N GLY A 5 13.09 24.81 -13.14
CA GLY A 5 12.78 23.52 -12.50
C GLY A 5 11.79 23.66 -11.34
N TYR A 6 11.99 24.65 -10.45
CA TYR A 6 11.21 24.78 -9.21
C TYR A 6 9.71 25.00 -9.45
N GLY A 7 9.34 25.70 -10.53
CA GLY A 7 7.94 25.93 -10.92
C GLY A 7 7.22 24.68 -11.41
N ILE A 8 7.89 23.82 -12.20
CA ILE A 8 7.31 22.59 -12.75
C ILE A 8 7.01 21.57 -11.62
N TRP A 9 7.83 21.52 -10.56
CA TRP A 9 7.58 20.65 -9.41
C TRP A 9 6.38 21.06 -8.54
N HIS A 10 5.96 22.33 -8.62
CA HIS A 10 4.80 22.84 -7.86
C HIS A 10 3.52 22.87 -8.69
N ASP A 11 3.64 22.73 -10.01
CA ASP A 11 2.51 22.59 -10.90
C ASP A 11 1.73 21.31 -10.56
N GLU A 12 0.44 21.48 -10.25
CA GLU A 12 -0.41 20.36 -9.83
C GLU A 12 -0.68 19.41 -10.98
N ASP A 13 -0.82 19.92 -12.21
CA ASP A 13 -1.10 19.09 -13.38
C ASP A 13 0.11 18.22 -13.74
N PHE A 14 1.32 18.78 -13.65
CA PHE A 14 2.55 18.01 -13.77
C PHE A 14 2.65 16.92 -12.69
N GLN A 15 2.39 17.27 -11.44
CA GLN A 15 2.43 16.30 -10.32
C GLN A 15 1.39 15.19 -10.51
N ARG A 16 0.14 15.52 -10.82
CA ARG A 16 -0.94 14.56 -11.09
C ARG A 16 -0.61 13.65 -12.27
N LYS A 17 0.05 14.17 -13.31
CA LYS A 17 0.34 13.40 -14.52
C LYS A 17 1.55 12.48 -14.39
N TYR A 18 2.62 12.93 -13.72
CA TYR A 18 3.93 12.26 -13.79
C TYR A 18 4.44 11.73 -12.45
N MET A 19 3.99 12.28 -11.32
CA MET A 19 4.52 11.90 -9.99
C MET A 19 3.50 11.10 -9.17
N TYR A 20 2.23 11.48 -9.25
CA TYR A 20 1.13 10.90 -8.49
C TYR A 20 -0.05 10.55 -9.42
N PRO A 21 0.17 9.78 -10.50
CA PRO A 21 -0.91 9.37 -11.39
C PRO A 21 -1.92 8.52 -10.64
N TYR A 22 -3.20 8.63 -10.98
CA TYR A 22 -4.28 7.90 -10.32
C TYR A 22 -5.03 6.96 -11.29
N PRO A 23 -4.33 6.01 -11.95
CA PRO A 23 -4.99 5.01 -12.78
C PRO A 23 -5.83 4.08 -11.90
N TYR A 24 -6.80 3.40 -12.50
CA TYR A 24 -7.69 2.47 -11.78
C TYR A 24 -8.47 3.13 -10.63
N ARG A 25 -8.60 4.47 -10.65
CA ARG A 25 -9.28 5.24 -9.61
C ARG A 25 -10.66 4.70 -9.28
N GLN A 26 -11.44 4.28 -10.27
CA GLN A 26 -12.75 3.67 -10.06
C GLN A 26 -12.70 2.42 -9.18
N PHE A 27 -11.70 1.55 -9.36
CA PHE A 27 -11.53 0.34 -8.56
C PHE A 27 -11.02 0.69 -7.16
N ILE A 28 -10.08 1.63 -7.07
CA ILE A 28 -9.54 2.09 -5.79
C ILE A 28 -10.64 2.74 -4.95
N GLU A 29 -11.43 3.66 -5.50
CA GLU A 29 -12.53 4.31 -4.78
C GLU A 29 -13.63 3.30 -4.40
N TYR A 30 -13.96 2.36 -5.29
CA TYR A 30 -14.94 1.32 -5.00
C TYR A 30 -14.51 0.41 -3.84
N TYR A 31 -13.29 -0.11 -3.86
CA TYR A 31 -12.80 -0.99 -2.80
C TYR A 31 -12.41 -0.24 -1.52
N ALA A 32 -12.02 1.05 -1.63
CA ALA A 32 -11.86 1.95 -0.49
C ALA A 32 -13.17 2.07 0.30
N ASP A 33 -14.27 2.38 -0.38
CA ASP A 33 -15.60 2.46 0.24
C ASP A 33 -16.03 1.10 0.80
N ARG A 34 -15.91 0.03 0.01
CA ARG A 34 -16.29 -1.33 0.43
C ARG A 34 -15.58 -1.79 1.71
N TYR A 35 -14.30 -1.48 1.85
CA TYR A 35 -13.47 -1.92 2.98
C TYR A 35 -13.18 -0.82 4.01
N GLN A 36 -13.86 0.33 3.90
CA GLN A 36 -13.75 1.47 4.82
C GLN A 36 -12.30 1.96 5.00
N MET A 37 -11.55 1.98 3.89
CA MET A 37 -10.16 2.42 3.83
C MET A 37 -10.05 3.75 3.08
N ASP A 38 -9.02 4.54 3.41
CA ASP A 38 -8.73 5.79 2.72
C ASP A 38 -8.19 5.53 1.30
N GLU A 39 -8.87 6.04 0.27
CA GLU A 39 -8.51 5.83 -1.13
C GLU A 39 -7.16 6.45 -1.51
N CYS A 40 -6.75 7.52 -0.83
CA CYS A 40 -5.45 8.16 -1.03
C CYS A 40 -4.33 7.32 -0.41
N LEU A 41 -4.62 6.59 0.68
CA LEU A 41 -3.69 5.62 1.25
C LEU A 41 -3.50 4.43 0.30
N ILE A 42 -4.58 3.87 -0.24
CA ILE A 42 -4.52 2.75 -1.21
C ILE A 42 -3.74 3.16 -2.45
N ALA A 43 -4.02 4.35 -3.01
CA ALA A 43 -3.25 4.90 -4.12
C ALA A 43 -1.77 5.12 -3.76
N GLY A 44 -1.48 5.52 -2.52
CA GLY A 44 -0.13 5.62 -1.98
C GLY A 44 0.60 4.28 -1.92
N VAL A 45 -0.07 3.21 -1.49
CA VAL A 45 0.47 1.85 -1.49
C VAL A 45 0.72 1.37 -2.92
N ALA A 46 -0.27 1.44 -3.81
CA ALA A 46 -0.12 1.03 -5.21
C ALA A 46 1.02 1.77 -5.94
N LEU A 47 1.19 3.07 -5.68
CA LEU A 47 2.31 3.84 -6.22
C LEU A 47 3.66 3.38 -5.62
N ALA A 48 3.67 3.00 -4.34
CA ALA A 48 4.87 2.53 -3.67
C ALA A 48 5.31 1.14 -4.11
N GLU A 49 4.35 0.26 -4.39
CA GLU A 49 4.58 -1.15 -4.71
C GLU A 49 5.04 -1.34 -6.16
N SER A 50 4.21 -0.94 -7.13
CA SER A 50 4.53 -1.18 -8.55
C SER A 50 4.49 0.06 -9.43
N LYS A 51 4.15 1.22 -8.87
CA LYS A 51 3.80 2.42 -9.64
C LYS A 51 2.60 2.17 -10.57
N PHE A 52 1.65 1.36 -10.11
CA PHE A 52 0.47 0.90 -10.85
C PHE A 52 0.75 0.06 -12.10
N GLU A 53 1.93 -0.57 -12.19
CA GLU A 53 2.21 -1.56 -13.22
C GLU A 53 1.50 -2.88 -12.88
N PRO A 54 0.50 -3.32 -13.68
CA PRO A 54 -0.26 -4.53 -13.39
C PRO A 54 0.53 -5.82 -13.64
N THR A 55 1.56 -5.79 -14.49
CA THR A 55 2.38 -6.97 -14.77
C THR A 55 3.64 -7.07 -13.90
N ALA A 56 3.77 -6.18 -12.91
CA ALA A 56 4.95 -6.12 -12.05
C ALA A 56 5.11 -7.41 -11.24
N GLN A 57 6.34 -7.91 -11.18
CA GLN A 57 6.72 -9.02 -10.31
C GLN A 57 8.01 -8.67 -9.56
N SER A 58 8.00 -8.78 -8.23
CA SER A 58 9.22 -8.59 -7.44
C SER A 58 10.17 -9.78 -7.57
N VAL A 59 11.43 -9.60 -7.17
CA VAL A 59 12.43 -10.68 -7.12
C VAL A 59 11.98 -11.84 -6.21
N HIS A 60 11.16 -11.54 -5.20
CA HIS A 60 10.60 -12.53 -4.27
C HIS A 60 9.25 -13.09 -4.72
N GLY A 61 8.73 -12.65 -5.88
CA GLY A 61 7.52 -13.19 -6.48
C GLY A 61 6.23 -12.44 -6.17
N ALA A 62 6.28 -11.28 -5.51
CA ALA A 62 5.10 -10.43 -5.27
C ALA A 62 4.51 -9.93 -6.60
N GLN A 63 3.18 -9.91 -6.75
CA GLN A 63 2.52 -9.75 -8.05
C GLN A 63 1.58 -8.54 -8.12
N GLY A 64 1.59 -7.87 -9.27
CA GLY A 64 0.61 -6.88 -9.66
C GLY A 64 0.74 -5.51 -8.99
N ILE A 65 -0.34 -4.74 -9.07
CA ILE A 65 -0.40 -3.31 -8.68
C ILE A 65 0.01 -3.08 -7.22
N MET A 66 -0.46 -3.94 -6.33
CA MET A 66 -0.28 -3.86 -4.88
C MET A 66 0.73 -4.88 -4.36
N GLN A 67 1.46 -5.56 -5.27
CA GLN A 67 2.54 -6.51 -4.97
C GLN A 67 2.15 -7.54 -3.90
N ILE A 68 1.10 -8.31 -4.17
CA ILE A 68 0.63 -9.36 -3.26
C ILE A 68 1.47 -10.62 -3.46
N MET A 69 1.98 -11.20 -2.37
CA MET A 69 2.67 -12.49 -2.40
C MET A 69 1.67 -13.62 -2.73
N PRO A 70 2.04 -14.64 -3.51
CA PRO A 70 1.13 -15.75 -3.86
C PRO A 70 0.51 -16.43 -2.63
N GLU A 71 1.27 -16.63 -1.56
CA GLU A 71 0.78 -17.22 -0.31
C GLU A 71 -0.22 -16.30 0.40
N THR A 72 0.01 -14.99 0.34
CA THR A 72 -0.92 -13.99 0.87
C THR A 72 -2.19 -13.95 0.03
N ALA A 73 -2.10 -14.01 -1.30
CA ALA A 73 -3.25 -14.07 -2.18
C ALA A 73 -4.11 -15.32 -1.94
N ALA A 74 -3.48 -16.49 -1.76
CA ALA A 74 -4.19 -17.72 -1.41
C ALA A 74 -4.89 -17.62 -0.05
N TRP A 75 -4.22 -17.03 0.95
CA TRP A 75 -4.84 -16.79 2.25
C TRP A 75 -6.03 -15.82 2.15
N ILE A 76 -5.89 -14.71 1.42
CA ILE A 76 -6.99 -13.76 1.18
C ILE A 76 -8.16 -14.45 0.49
N ALA A 77 -7.91 -15.23 -0.58
CA ALA A 77 -8.95 -15.95 -1.31
C ALA A 77 -9.77 -16.84 -0.38
N TYR A 78 -9.12 -17.56 0.52
CA TYR A 78 -9.79 -18.35 1.55
C TYR A 78 -10.62 -17.49 2.52
N GLN A 79 -10.12 -16.32 2.92
CA GLN A 79 -10.83 -15.42 3.85
C GLN A 79 -12.05 -14.74 3.24
N ILE A 80 -12.05 -14.50 1.93
CA ILE A 80 -13.15 -13.82 1.22
C ILE A 80 -14.04 -14.80 0.42
N GLU A 81 -13.82 -16.10 0.58
CA GLU A 81 -14.56 -17.17 -0.10
C GLU A 81 -14.52 -17.04 -1.65
N ASP A 82 -13.35 -16.72 -2.21
CA ASP A 82 -13.10 -16.67 -3.67
C ASP A 82 -12.64 -18.05 -4.16
N ASP A 83 -13.60 -18.94 -4.40
CA ASP A 83 -13.37 -20.34 -4.79
C ASP A 83 -12.72 -20.49 -6.19
N ASP A 84 -12.82 -19.46 -7.03
CA ASP A 84 -12.26 -19.44 -8.39
C ASP A 84 -10.83 -18.85 -8.43
N PHE A 85 -10.20 -18.61 -7.29
CA PHE A 85 -8.89 -17.96 -7.22
C PHE A 85 -7.79 -18.75 -7.94
N SER A 86 -7.09 -18.04 -8.85
CA SER A 86 -5.81 -18.46 -9.40
C SER A 86 -4.74 -17.39 -9.19
N ALA A 87 -3.53 -17.80 -8.82
CA ALA A 87 -2.41 -16.88 -8.62
C ALA A 87 -2.08 -16.04 -9.87
N ALA A 88 -2.35 -16.56 -11.07
CA ALA A 88 -2.16 -15.81 -12.32
C ALA A 88 -3.05 -14.57 -12.42
N GLU A 89 -4.19 -14.55 -11.73
CA GLU A 89 -5.13 -13.42 -11.74
C GLU A 89 -4.65 -12.25 -10.86
N MET A 90 -3.55 -12.41 -10.12
CA MET A 90 -2.95 -11.28 -9.39
C MET A 90 -2.31 -10.25 -10.31
N TYR A 91 -2.22 -10.50 -11.62
CA TYR A 91 -1.88 -9.50 -12.63
C TYR A 91 -3.12 -8.76 -13.19
N GLU A 92 -4.33 -9.20 -12.85
CA GLU A 92 -5.59 -8.56 -13.24
C GLU A 92 -5.82 -7.35 -12.31
N PRO A 93 -5.85 -6.10 -12.85
CA PRO A 93 -5.81 -4.89 -12.03
C PRO A 93 -6.89 -4.81 -10.95
N GLU A 94 -8.13 -5.16 -11.31
CA GLU A 94 -9.25 -5.06 -10.38
C GLU A 94 -9.11 -6.09 -9.26
N LYS A 95 -8.82 -7.35 -9.59
CA LYS A 95 -8.66 -8.41 -8.60
C LYS A 95 -7.49 -8.12 -7.65
N ASN A 96 -6.37 -7.63 -8.17
CA ASN A 96 -5.21 -7.27 -7.35
C ASN A 96 -5.51 -6.09 -6.40
N ILE A 97 -6.21 -5.06 -6.87
CA ILE A 97 -6.64 -3.92 -6.02
C ILE A 97 -7.65 -4.36 -4.96
N LYS A 98 -8.61 -5.22 -5.31
CA LYS A 98 -9.56 -5.82 -4.36
C LYS A 98 -8.81 -6.54 -3.22
N TYR A 99 -7.89 -7.43 -3.58
CA TYR A 99 -7.15 -8.25 -2.63
C TYR A 99 -6.22 -7.41 -1.75
N GLY A 100 -5.45 -6.50 -2.35
CA GLY A 100 -4.56 -5.62 -1.60
C GLY A 100 -5.30 -4.67 -0.68
N THR A 101 -6.46 -4.15 -1.10
CA THR A 101 -7.28 -3.29 -0.24
C THR A 101 -7.89 -4.07 0.93
N TRP A 102 -8.40 -5.28 0.67
CA TRP A 102 -8.88 -6.16 1.74
C TRP A 102 -7.76 -6.47 2.73
N TYR A 103 -6.55 -6.77 2.24
CA TYR A 103 -5.41 -7.07 3.10
C TYR A 103 -5.03 -5.86 3.97
N LEU A 104 -4.95 -4.66 3.39
CA LEU A 104 -4.75 -3.43 4.16
C LEU A 104 -5.82 -3.25 5.24
N ALA A 105 -7.09 -3.50 4.92
CA ALA A 105 -8.18 -3.40 5.89
C ALA A 105 -8.05 -4.42 7.03
N SER A 106 -7.66 -5.67 6.73
CA SER A 106 -7.43 -6.69 7.75
C SER A 106 -6.27 -6.30 8.69
N LEU A 107 -5.20 -5.71 8.14
CA LEU A 107 -4.07 -5.23 8.94
C LEU A 107 -4.45 -3.97 9.73
N ASN A 108 -5.31 -3.10 9.18
CA ASN A 108 -5.83 -1.94 9.88
C ASN A 108 -6.63 -2.39 11.12
N GLU A 109 -7.45 -3.43 11.01
CA GLU A 109 -8.16 -4.03 12.14
C GLU A 109 -7.19 -4.67 13.14
N GLU A 110 -6.26 -5.51 12.66
CA GLU A 110 -5.27 -6.23 13.48
C GLU A 110 -4.39 -5.29 14.31
N PHE A 111 -4.05 -4.11 13.76
CA PHE A 111 -3.22 -3.10 14.42
C PHE A 111 -4.02 -1.89 14.93
N PHE A 112 -5.33 -2.06 15.19
CA PHE A 112 -6.17 -1.05 15.86
C PHE A 112 -6.17 0.35 15.20
N GLY A 113 -6.08 0.40 13.86
CA GLY A 113 -6.00 1.64 13.10
C GLY A 113 -4.60 2.29 13.11
N ASN A 114 -3.59 1.65 13.70
CA ASN A 114 -2.23 2.15 13.67
C ASN A 114 -1.62 1.99 12.28
N LYS A 115 -1.59 3.09 11.55
CA LYS A 115 -1.10 3.14 10.17
C LYS A 115 0.39 2.76 10.04
N VAL A 116 1.23 3.05 11.03
CA VAL A 116 2.67 2.73 10.97
C VAL A 116 2.87 1.22 11.07
N LEU A 117 2.24 0.58 12.05
CA LEU A 117 2.30 -0.87 12.23
C LEU A 117 1.64 -1.61 11.06
N MET A 118 0.47 -1.16 10.61
CA MET A 118 -0.24 -1.71 9.45
C MET A 118 0.64 -1.69 8.19
N LEU A 119 1.26 -0.55 7.85
CA LEU A 119 2.14 -0.44 6.67
C LEU A 119 3.42 -1.25 6.83
N ALA A 120 3.97 -1.33 8.05
CA ALA A 120 5.10 -2.19 8.33
C ALA A 120 4.74 -3.66 8.14
N ALA A 121 3.56 -4.09 8.58
CA ALA A 121 3.08 -5.46 8.44
C ALA A 121 2.74 -5.81 7.00
N TYR A 122 2.25 -4.85 6.21
CA TYR A 122 2.01 -5.05 4.79
C TYR A 122 3.32 -5.39 4.05
N ASN A 123 4.41 -4.69 4.36
CA ASN A 123 5.69 -4.86 3.68
C ASN A 123 6.58 -5.97 4.27
N ALA A 124 6.67 -6.07 5.60
CA ALA A 124 7.53 -7.04 6.29
C ALA A 124 6.79 -8.30 6.73
N GLY A 125 5.46 -8.32 6.66
CA GLY A 125 4.63 -9.40 7.19
C GLY A 125 4.24 -9.18 8.66
N ARG A 126 3.00 -9.54 9.01
CA ARG A 126 2.42 -9.40 10.35
C ARG A 126 3.24 -10.07 11.47
N GLY A 127 3.85 -11.23 11.18
CA GLY A 127 4.66 -11.96 12.17
C GLY A 127 5.88 -11.18 12.64
N ASN A 128 6.56 -10.48 11.71
CA ASN A 128 7.70 -9.64 12.04
C ASN A 128 7.27 -8.45 12.92
N VAL A 129 6.13 -7.82 12.61
CA VAL A 129 5.63 -6.69 13.40
C VAL A 129 5.23 -7.12 14.81
N HIS A 130 4.54 -8.26 14.97
CA HIS A 130 4.25 -8.81 16.30
C HIS A 130 5.51 -9.12 17.10
N GLU A 131 6.53 -9.71 16.47
CA GLU A 131 7.82 -9.95 17.13
C GLU A 131 8.47 -8.62 17.58
N TRP A 132 8.41 -7.59 16.76
CA TRP A 132 8.94 -6.26 17.13
C TRP A 132 8.16 -5.62 18.27
N MET A 133 6.83 -5.75 18.27
CA MET A 133 5.99 -5.24 19.35
C MET A 133 6.33 -5.92 20.68
N GLU A 134 6.46 -7.25 20.68
CA GLU A 134 6.86 -8.00 21.88
C GLU A 134 8.27 -7.62 22.34
N LYS A 135 9.23 -7.63 21.41
CA LYS A 135 10.66 -7.43 21.70
C LYS A 135 11.00 -6.03 22.17
N TYR A 136 10.37 -5.01 21.59
CA TYR A 136 10.67 -3.60 21.86
C TYR A 136 9.61 -2.92 22.74
N GLY A 137 8.56 -3.64 23.14
CA GLY A 137 7.47 -3.12 23.95
C GLY A 137 6.65 -2.06 23.22
N TRP A 138 6.46 -2.19 21.91
CA TRP A 138 5.59 -1.29 21.15
C TRP A 138 4.13 -1.71 21.35
N ASP A 139 3.27 -0.71 21.54
CA ASP A 139 1.83 -0.87 21.68
C ASP A 139 1.10 -0.34 20.44
N GLU A 140 -0.23 -0.36 20.48
CA GLU A 140 -1.08 0.19 19.43
C GLU A 140 -0.89 1.69 19.18
N ASN A 141 -0.16 2.42 20.04
CA ASN A 141 0.13 3.84 19.88
C ASN A 141 1.49 4.11 19.21
N PHE A 142 2.22 3.06 18.82
CA PHE A 142 3.54 3.20 18.19
C PHE A 142 3.50 4.05 16.91
N SER A 143 4.24 5.15 16.89
CA SER A 143 4.23 6.09 15.75
C SER A 143 5.61 6.36 15.14
N ASP A 144 6.70 5.97 15.82
CA ASP A 144 8.06 6.27 15.36
C ASP A 144 8.55 5.22 14.37
N TYR A 145 8.11 5.33 13.11
CA TYR A 145 8.50 4.43 12.03
C TYR A 145 10.04 4.33 11.85
N LYS A 146 10.84 5.27 12.38
CA LYS A 146 12.31 5.21 12.32
C LYS A 146 12.89 4.08 13.18
N GLN A 147 12.14 3.57 14.16
CA GLN A 147 12.56 2.44 14.99
C GLN A 147 12.33 1.08 14.31
N ILE A 148 11.63 1.03 13.17
CA ILE A 148 11.44 -0.21 12.39
C ILE A 148 12.82 -0.81 12.07
N PRO A 149 13.11 -2.07 12.46
CA PRO A 149 14.44 -2.66 12.33
C PRO A 149 14.88 -2.82 10.89
N PHE A 150 13.96 -3.19 10.00
CA PHE A 150 14.24 -3.41 8.59
C PHE A 150 14.33 -2.08 7.84
N PRO A 151 15.50 -1.72 7.27
CA PRO A 151 15.66 -0.45 6.55
C PRO A 151 14.67 -0.30 5.39
N GLU A 152 14.45 -1.37 4.62
CA GLU A 152 13.53 -1.38 3.48
C GLU A 152 12.10 -1.07 3.93
N THR A 153 11.66 -1.67 5.04
CA THR A 153 10.33 -1.43 5.61
C THR A 153 10.20 -0.02 6.18
N ARG A 154 11.23 0.51 6.81
CA ARG A 154 11.26 1.91 7.27
C ARG A 154 11.09 2.89 6.11
N GLU A 155 11.83 2.67 5.03
CA GLU A 155 11.73 3.48 3.81
C GLU A 155 10.36 3.34 3.16
N TYR A 156 9.82 2.12 3.12
CA TYR A 156 8.48 1.84 2.62
C TYR A 156 7.40 2.64 3.36
N VAL A 157 7.36 2.53 4.69
CA VAL A 157 6.37 3.24 5.53
C VAL A 157 6.48 4.75 5.31
N GLN A 158 7.70 5.30 5.33
CA GLN A 158 7.92 6.72 5.06
C GLN A 158 7.41 7.13 3.67
N LYS A 159 7.67 6.31 2.65
CA LYS A 159 7.29 6.57 1.26
C LYS A 159 5.77 6.59 1.10
N VAL A 160 5.07 5.59 1.64
CA VAL A 160 3.60 5.51 1.57
C VAL A 160 2.93 6.66 2.30
N LEU A 161 3.36 7.01 3.52
CA LEU A 161 2.83 8.16 4.27
C LEU A 161 3.05 9.50 3.55
N LYS A 162 4.14 9.63 2.78
CA LYS A 162 4.37 10.78 1.90
C LYS A 162 3.41 10.77 0.71
N TYR A 163 3.20 9.61 0.08
CA TYR A 163 2.32 9.48 -1.08
C TYR A 163 0.86 9.70 -0.72
N GLU A 164 0.37 9.14 0.39
CA GLU A 164 -0.99 9.39 0.89
C GLU A 164 -1.25 10.90 1.03
N ARG A 165 -0.37 11.63 1.72
CA ARG A 165 -0.50 13.10 1.89
C ARG A 165 -0.51 13.84 0.55
N LYS A 166 0.23 13.35 -0.44
CA LYS A 166 0.27 13.95 -1.78
C LYS A 166 -1.00 13.68 -2.57
N TYR A 167 -1.53 12.46 -2.52
CA TYR A 167 -2.83 12.15 -3.11
C TYR A 167 -3.95 12.97 -2.48
N LYS A 168 -3.98 13.09 -1.15
CA LYS A 168 -4.93 13.96 -0.44
C LYS A 168 -4.87 15.38 -0.96
N LYS A 169 -3.67 15.98 -1.00
CA LYS A 169 -3.51 17.36 -1.49
C LYS A 169 -3.96 17.55 -2.95
N LEU A 170 -3.72 16.57 -3.82
CA LEU A 170 -3.94 16.72 -5.25
C LEU A 170 -5.35 16.33 -5.69
N TYR A 171 -6.08 15.51 -4.92
CA TYR A 171 -7.33 14.90 -5.36
C TYR A 171 -8.49 15.05 -4.37
N LYS A 172 -8.28 15.70 -3.22
CA LYS A 172 -9.30 16.04 -2.21
C LYS A 172 -9.27 17.54 -1.94
#